data_AF-A0A0P1NZE1-F1
#
_entry.id   AF-A0A0P1NZE1-F1
#
_cell.length_a   1.000
_cell.length_b   1.000
_cell.length_c   1.000
_cell.angle_alpha   90.00
_cell.angle_beta   90.00
_cell.angle_gamma   90.00
#
_symmetry.space_group_name_H-M   'P 1'
#
loop_
_entity.id
_entity.type
_entity.pdbx_description
1 polymer ?
#
loop_
_entity_poly.entity_id
_entity_poly.type
_entity_poly.pdbx_seq_one_letter_code
_entity_poly.pdbx_strand_id
1 'polypeptide(L)'
;MWYVSKDGEKYYIYFPQVSLFDSLSGRWLLWVDPASQSWTLFNQQVKFVIDSVNNITASGTLNITSNKGAGENLTIKNQTVQAQQYYWDVNFNGKIDQIPGSTFTISAKIRWYFTPGIGLVKNQTDPSTFRIVVPLVMDTTFKGMGSKITLVDYKLNPSQTAKFAQTFNAEEQINS
;
A
#
# COMPACT_ATOMS: atom_id res chain seq x y z
N MET A 1 -10.13 10.11 1.10
CA MET A 1 -9.73 10.68 -0.21
C MET A 1 -8.21 10.72 -0.24
N TRP A 2 -7.58 10.12 -1.25
CA TRP A 2 -6.12 10.15 -1.42
C TRP A 2 -5.74 11.42 -2.18
N TYR A 3 -4.71 12.12 -1.71
CA TYR A 3 -4.16 13.27 -2.42
C TYR A 3 -2.88 12.84 -3.13
N VAL A 4 -2.76 13.24 -4.39
CA VAL A 4 -1.61 12.90 -5.23
C VAL A 4 -1.06 14.16 -5.87
N SER A 5 0.25 14.28 -5.90
CA SER A 5 0.98 15.33 -6.57
C SER A 5 1.88 14.71 -7.64
N LYS A 6 2.19 15.49 -8.68
CA LYS A 6 3.09 15.08 -9.75
C LYS A 6 4.17 16.16 -9.90
N ASP A 7 5.42 15.72 -9.96
CA ASP A 7 6.58 16.55 -10.28
C ASP A 7 7.42 15.85 -11.34
N GLY A 8 7.50 16.44 -12.53
CA GLY A 8 8.02 15.76 -13.73
C GLY A 8 7.27 14.45 -14.00
N GLU A 9 8.00 13.34 -14.03
CA GLU A 9 7.42 11.99 -14.19
C GLU A 9 7.12 11.28 -12.87
N LYS A 10 7.48 11.89 -11.73
CA LYS A 10 7.31 11.30 -10.41
C LYS A 10 5.93 11.60 -9.85
N TYR A 11 5.35 10.63 -9.15
CA TYR A 11 4.09 10.79 -8.44
C TYR A 11 4.32 10.65 -6.94
N TYR A 12 3.66 11.52 -6.17
CA TYR A 12 3.73 11.57 -4.72
C TYR A 12 2.35 11.37 -4.16
N ILE A 13 2.22 10.56 -3.11
CA ILE A 13 0.96 10.33 -2.41
C ILE A 13 1.04 10.94 -1.02
N TYR A 14 -0.02 11.63 -0.62
CA TYR A 14 -0.17 12.15 0.73
C TYR A 14 -0.92 11.15 1.59
N PHE A 15 -0.38 10.90 2.79
CA PHE A 15 -1.06 10.12 3.80
C PHE A 15 -1.79 11.08 4.76
N PRO A 16 -3.12 11.24 4.61
CA PRO A 16 -3.91 11.92 5.63
C PRO A 16 -3.86 11.10 6.93
N GLN A 17 -4.24 11.69 8.07
CA GLN A 17 -4.22 10.98 9.35
C GLN A 17 -4.92 9.62 9.25
N VAL A 18 -4.14 8.55 9.44
CA VAL A 18 -4.58 7.15 9.44
C VAL A 18 -4.09 6.48 10.71
N SER A 19 -5.01 5.98 11.52
CA SER A 19 -4.77 5.52 12.91
C SER A 19 -3.72 4.42 13.06
N LEU A 20 -3.53 3.57 12.04
CA LEU A 20 -2.54 2.49 12.08
C LEU A 20 -1.14 2.93 11.65
N PHE A 21 -1.01 4.12 11.05
CA PHE A 21 0.25 4.65 10.53
C PHE A 21 0.37 6.14 10.83
N ASP A 22 0.19 6.53 12.09
CA ASP A 22 0.39 7.91 12.54
C ASP A 22 1.78 8.45 12.15
N SER A 23 2.79 7.58 12.10
CA SER A 23 4.15 7.92 11.65
C SER A 23 4.25 8.32 10.17
N LEU A 24 3.30 7.88 9.33
CA LEU A 24 3.19 8.27 7.91
C LEU A 24 2.30 9.50 7.73
N SER A 25 1.48 9.83 8.74
CA SER A 25 0.48 10.87 8.65
C SER A 25 1.11 12.25 8.42
N GLY A 26 0.50 13.05 7.56
CA GLY A 26 0.98 14.40 7.24
C GLY A 26 2.15 14.45 6.28
N ARG A 27 2.52 13.33 5.64
CA ARG A 27 3.68 13.25 4.75
C ARG A 27 3.29 13.00 3.30
N TRP A 28 4.02 13.65 2.40
CA TRP A 28 4.09 13.27 0.99
C TRP A 28 5.19 12.24 0.81
N LEU A 29 4.85 11.08 0.26
CA LEU A 29 5.82 10.01 -0.04
C LEU A 29 5.92 9.81 -1.55
N LEU A 30 7.13 9.53 -2.04
CA LEU A 30 7.36 9.18 -3.44
C LEU A 30 6.66 7.86 -3.76
N TRP A 31 5.54 7.94 -4.46
CA TRP A 31 4.66 6.80 -4.77
C TRP A 31 5.10 6.05 -6.02
N VAL A 32 5.51 6.78 -7.06
CA VAL A 32 5.95 6.22 -8.35
C VAL A 32 7.14 7.03 -8.86
N ASP A 33 8.22 6.33 -9.21
CA ASP A 33 9.36 6.87 -9.93
C ASP A 33 9.64 6.02 -11.18
N PRO A 34 9.21 6.45 -12.38
CA PRO A 34 9.36 5.65 -13.60
C PRO A 34 10.81 5.36 -14.01
N ALA A 35 11.75 6.20 -13.60
CA ALA A 35 13.17 6.07 -13.91
C ALA A 35 13.88 5.06 -12.98
N SER A 36 13.33 4.80 -11.80
CA SER A 36 13.93 3.94 -10.79
C SER A 36 13.37 2.53 -10.81
N GLN A 37 14.22 1.52 -10.63
CA GLN A 37 13.79 0.12 -10.49
C GLN A 37 13.26 -0.16 -9.08
N SER A 38 13.82 0.48 -8.05
CA SER A 38 13.35 0.39 -6.66
C SER A 38 13.73 1.63 -5.86
N TRP A 39 12.97 1.92 -4.79
CA TRP A 39 13.26 2.99 -3.84
C TRP A 39 12.59 2.74 -2.48
N THR A 40 13.12 3.35 -1.42
CA THR A 40 12.53 3.29 -0.08
C THR A 40 11.55 4.43 0.12
N LEU A 41 10.31 4.13 0.50
CA LEU A 41 9.30 5.12 0.86
C LEU A 41 9.40 5.51 2.33
N PHE A 42 9.64 4.51 3.18
CA PHE A 42 9.65 4.69 4.61
C PHE A 42 10.48 3.60 5.27
N ASN A 43 11.36 3.97 6.20
CA ASN A 43 12.11 3.01 7.01
C ASN A 43 12.44 3.66 8.36
N GLN A 44 11.56 3.49 9.35
CA GLN A 44 11.72 4.10 10.66
C GLN A 44 11.17 3.19 11.76
N GLN A 45 11.62 3.42 13.00
CA GLN A 45 10.93 2.92 14.18
C GLN A 45 9.56 3.57 14.27
N VAL A 46 8.53 2.76 14.48
CA VAL A 46 7.16 3.20 14.65
C VAL A 46 6.54 2.55 15.87
N LYS A 47 5.48 3.19 16.36
CA LYS A 47 4.59 2.64 17.36
C LYS A 47 3.17 2.89 16.90
N PHE A 48 2.33 1.86 16.90
CA PHE A 48 0.91 1.98 16.56
C PHE A 48 0.04 1.24 17.57
N VAL A 49 -1.21 1.68 17.66
CA VAL A 49 -2.24 1.08 18.52
C VAL A 49 -2.92 -0.04 17.73
N ILE A 50 -2.87 -1.27 18.24
CA ILE A 50 -3.57 -2.43 17.67
C ILE A 50 -5.02 -2.46 18.17
N ASP A 51 -5.23 -2.18 19.46
CA ASP A 51 -6.54 -2.12 20.11
C ASP A 51 -6.58 -0.90 21.03
N SER A 52 -7.43 0.08 20.70
CA SER A 52 -7.57 1.32 21.46
C SER A 52 -8.37 1.15 22.75
N VAL A 53 -9.26 0.15 22.82
CA VAL A 53 -10.07 -0.11 24.02
C VAL A 53 -9.19 -0.68 25.12
N ASN A 54 -8.30 -1.61 24.76
CA ASN A 54 -7.39 -2.27 25.70
C ASN A 54 -5.98 -1.66 25.72
N ASN A 55 -5.75 -0.57 24.97
CA ASN A 55 -4.47 0.12 24.83
C ASN A 55 -3.31 -0.83 24.46
N ILE A 56 -3.58 -1.79 23.57
CA ILE A 56 -2.55 -2.71 23.07
C ILE A 56 -1.78 -1.99 21.98
N THR A 57 -0.46 -1.94 22.12
CA THR A 57 0.42 -1.25 21.18
C THR A 57 1.50 -2.18 20.66
N ALA A 58 1.88 -1.98 19.40
CA ALA A 58 3.08 -2.58 18.83
C ALA A 58 4.13 -1.53 18.55
N SER A 59 5.39 -1.87 18.82
CA SER A 59 6.56 -1.06 18.48
C SER A 59 7.58 -1.87 17.70
N GLY A 60 8.23 -1.25 16.72
CA GLY A 60 9.21 -1.91 15.87
C GLY A 60 9.56 -1.12 14.61
N THR A 61 10.29 -1.76 13.70
CA THR A 61 10.69 -1.16 12.44
C THR A 61 9.60 -1.37 11.39
N LEU A 62 9.11 -0.28 10.81
CA LEU A 62 8.29 -0.32 9.60
C LEU A 62 9.16 0.05 8.40
N ASN A 63 9.26 -0.88 7.45
CA ASN A 63 9.91 -0.70 6.18
C ASN A 63 8.90 -0.80 5.03
N ILE A 64 8.86 0.23 4.20
CA ILE A 64 8.05 0.31 2.98
C ILE A 64 9.01 0.61 1.84
N THR A 65 9.20 -0.37 0.96
CA THR A 65 9.93 -0.20 -0.30
C THR A 65 8.98 -0.26 -1.45
N SER A 66 9.29 0.45 -2.54
CA SER A 66 8.59 0.34 -3.81
C SER A 66 9.53 -0.17 -4.88
N ASN A 67 8.96 -0.94 -5.80
CA ASN A 67 9.65 -1.60 -6.88
C ASN A 67 8.85 -1.45 -8.17
N LYS A 68 9.55 -1.25 -9.29
CA LYS A 68 8.98 -1.32 -10.63
C LYS A 68 8.80 -2.79 -11.02
N GLY A 69 7.57 -3.17 -11.34
CA GLY A 69 7.21 -4.52 -11.77
C GLY A 69 7.26 -4.71 -13.28
N ALA A 70 6.59 -5.74 -13.76
CA ALA A 70 6.41 -5.97 -15.20
C ALA A 70 5.34 -5.02 -15.79
N GLY A 71 5.39 -4.86 -17.12
CA GLY A 71 4.26 -4.33 -17.88
C GLY A 71 3.13 -5.37 -17.96
N GLU A 72 1.89 -4.91 -17.94
CA GLU A 72 0.69 -5.75 -18.08
C GLU A 72 -0.27 -5.11 -19.11
N ASN A 73 -0.83 -5.95 -19.99
CA ASN A 73 -1.94 -5.55 -20.85
C ASN A 73 -3.23 -5.63 -20.06
N LEU A 74 -3.94 -4.51 -19.91
CA LEU A 74 -5.23 -4.47 -19.23
C LEU A 74 -6.34 -4.16 -20.23
N THR A 75 -7.39 -4.98 -20.21
CA THR A 75 -8.60 -4.72 -21.00
C THR A 75 -9.60 -3.95 -20.13
N ILE A 76 -9.88 -2.70 -20.51
CA ILE A 76 -10.84 -1.82 -19.82
C ILE A 76 -11.87 -1.35 -20.84
N LYS A 77 -13.16 -1.64 -20.63
CA LYS A 77 -14.27 -1.29 -21.56
C LYS A 77 -13.94 -1.64 -23.04
N ASN A 78 -13.42 -2.85 -23.27
CA ASN A 78 -13.02 -3.37 -24.60
C ASN A 78 -11.83 -2.65 -25.26
N GLN A 79 -11.11 -1.79 -24.55
CA GLN A 79 -9.83 -1.23 -24.99
C GLN A 79 -8.69 -1.91 -24.25
N THR A 80 -7.64 -2.29 -24.97
CA THR A 80 -6.40 -2.79 -24.36
C THR A 80 -5.47 -1.62 -24.10
N VAL A 81 -5.08 -1.44 -22.85
CA VAL A 81 -4.09 -0.44 -22.44
C VAL A 81 -2.85 -1.12 -21.88
N GLN A 82 -1.69 -0.52 -22.16
CA GLN A 82 -0.41 -0.92 -21.56
C GLN A 82 -0.29 -0.25 -20.19
N ALA A 83 -0.11 -1.04 -19.14
CA ALA A 83 0.10 -0.52 -17.78
C ALA A 83 1.42 -1.01 -17.20
N GLN A 84 2.17 -0.10 -16.58
CA GLN A 84 3.37 -0.43 -15.83
C GLN A 84 2.99 -0.72 -14.38
N GLN A 85 3.39 -1.88 -13.85
CA GLN A 85 3.23 -2.19 -12.45
C GLN A 85 4.29 -1.47 -11.60
N TYR A 86 3.87 -0.99 -10.44
CA TYR A 86 4.71 -0.58 -9.32
C TYR A 86 4.13 -1.23 -8.07
N TYR A 87 4.94 -1.79 -7.19
CA TYR A 87 4.43 -2.44 -5.99
C TYR A 87 5.21 -2.05 -4.75
N TRP A 88 4.47 -1.92 -3.66
CA TRP A 88 4.99 -1.68 -2.33
C TRP A 88 5.11 -3.00 -1.58
N ASP A 89 6.27 -3.22 -0.98
CA ASP A 89 6.50 -4.25 0.03
C ASP A 89 6.48 -3.57 1.40
N VAL A 90 5.43 -3.84 2.16
CA VAL A 90 5.24 -3.33 3.52
C VAL A 90 5.63 -4.42 4.50
N ASN A 91 6.67 -4.16 5.28
CA ASN A 91 7.17 -5.09 6.28
C ASN A 91 7.29 -4.40 7.63
N PHE A 92 6.68 -4.98 8.65
CA PHE A 92 6.87 -4.59 10.04
C PHE A 92 7.53 -5.73 10.79
N ASN A 93 8.53 -5.40 11.60
CA ASN A 93 9.13 -6.33 12.55
C ASN A 93 9.30 -5.63 13.90
N GLY A 94 8.63 -6.17 14.91
CA GLY A 94 8.58 -5.57 16.22
C GLY A 94 8.03 -6.53 17.27
N LYS A 95 7.40 -5.94 18.28
CA LYS A 95 6.82 -6.63 19.44
C LYS A 95 5.50 -6.02 19.84
N ILE A 96 4.73 -6.75 20.64
CA ILE A 96 3.60 -6.20 21.38
C ILE A 96 4.14 -5.69 22.72
N ASP A 97 3.98 -4.39 22.99
CA ASP A 97 4.64 -3.73 24.11
C ASP A 97 4.21 -4.30 25.47
N GLN A 98 2.97 -4.77 25.57
CA GLN A 98 2.38 -5.33 26.78
C GLN A 98 2.72 -6.81 27.00
N ILE A 99 3.34 -7.49 26.03
CA ILE A 99 3.64 -8.93 26.10
C ILE A 99 5.16 -9.13 26.01
N PRO A 100 5.86 -9.33 27.15
CA PRO A 100 7.30 -9.55 27.17
C PRO A 100 7.72 -10.74 26.31
N GLY A 101 8.79 -10.57 25.55
CA GLY A 101 9.34 -11.60 24.67
C GLY A 101 8.50 -11.88 23.41
N SER A 102 7.42 -11.13 23.17
CA SER A 102 6.64 -11.28 21.95
C SER A 102 7.38 -10.77 20.71
N THR A 103 7.14 -11.43 19.59
CA THR A 103 7.50 -10.96 18.25
C THR A 103 6.21 -10.75 17.46
N PHE A 104 6.11 -9.60 16.81
CA PHE A 104 5.00 -9.27 15.92
C PHE A 104 5.54 -8.85 14.56
N THR A 105 5.09 -9.54 13.51
CA THR A 105 5.50 -9.25 12.14
C THR A 105 4.30 -9.07 11.23
N ILE A 106 4.40 -8.10 10.33
CA ILE A 106 3.43 -7.85 9.26
C ILE A 106 4.18 -7.92 7.94
N SER A 107 3.60 -8.61 6.96
CA SER A 107 4.05 -8.56 5.57
C SER A 107 2.84 -8.37 4.66
N ALA A 108 2.88 -7.31 3.85
CA ALA A 108 1.83 -6.99 2.88
C ALA A 108 2.45 -6.48 1.58
N LYS A 109 1.76 -6.74 0.48
CA LYS A 109 2.15 -6.26 -0.85
C LYS A 109 0.99 -5.56 -1.53
N ILE A 110 1.22 -4.33 -1.97
CA ILE A 110 0.21 -3.53 -2.68
C ILE A 110 0.77 -3.20 -4.05
N ARG A 111 -0.02 -3.43 -5.10
CA ARG A 111 0.36 -3.28 -6.50
C ARG A 111 -0.49 -2.21 -7.14
N TRP A 112 0.16 -1.36 -7.90
CA TRP A 112 -0.41 -0.22 -8.59
C TRP A 112 -0.03 -0.30 -10.06
N TYR A 113 -0.98 -0.06 -10.94
CA TYR A 113 -0.78 -0.17 -12.37
C TYR A 113 -1.07 1.18 -13.01
N PHE A 114 -0.07 1.74 -13.67
CA PHE A 114 -0.14 3.08 -14.25
C PHE A 114 -0.02 3.02 -15.77
N THR A 115 -0.92 3.72 -16.46
CA THR A 115 -0.87 3.91 -17.92
C THR A 115 -0.53 5.37 -18.23
N PRO A 116 0.45 5.65 -19.11
CA PRO A 116 0.74 7.01 -19.56
C PRO A 116 -0.50 7.73 -20.10
N GLY A 117 -0.69 8.99 -19.72
CA GLY A 117 -1.85 9.80 -20.13
C GLY A 117 -3.16 9.50 -19.37
N ILE A 118 -3.28 8.36 -18.69
CA ILE A 118 -4.47 7.99 -17.90
C ILE A 118 -4.19 8.09 -16.38
N GLY A 119 -3.04 7.61 -15.92
CA GLY A 119 -2.71 7.50 -14.50
C GLY A 119 -2.96 6.09 -13.95
N LEU A 120 -3.37 5.99 -12.68
CA LEU A 120 -3.68 4.69 -12.05
C LEU A 120 -4.91 4.06 -12.72
N VAL A 121 -4.80 2.79 -13.13
CA VAL A 121 -5.86 2.04 -13.81
C VAL A 121 -6.25 0.74 -13.09
N LYS A 122 -5.39 0.23 -12.19
CA LYS A 122 -5.67 -0.95 -11.36
C LYS A 122 -4.87 -0.85 -10.07
N ASN A 123 -5.50 -1.23 -8.97
CA ASN A 123 -4.88 -1.45 -7.66
C ASN A 123 -5.17 -2.90 -7.25
N GLN A 124 -4.17 -3.58 -6.69
CA GLN A 124 -4.33 -4.90 -6.12
C GLN A 124 -3.56 -4.98 -4.81
N THR A 125 -4.23 -5.37 -3.72
CA THR A 125 -3.59 -5.77 -2.48
C THR A 125 -3.50 -7.29 -2.47
N ASP A 126 -2.28 -7.82 -2.43
CA ASP A 126 -2.08 -9.27 -2.28
C ASP A 126 -2.47 -9.71 -0.86
N PRO A 127 -2.78 -11.00 -0.65
CA PRO A 127 -2.97 -11.54 0.69
C PRO A 127 -1.81 -11.17 1.61
N SER A 128 -2.14 -10.67 2.79
CA SER A 128 -1.17 -10.20 3.79
C SER A 128 -1.01 -11.23 4.90
N THR A 129 0.14 -11.20 5.57
CA THR A 129 0.44 -12.09 6.70
C THR A 129 0.72 -11.27 7.94
N PHE A 130 0.06 -11.64 9.03
CA PHE A 130 0.29 -11.10 10.36
C PHE A 130 0.67 -12.27 11.26
N ARG A 131 1.84 -12.22 11.91
CA ARG A 131 2.28 -13.31 12.79
C ARG A 131 2.64 -12.76 14.16
N ILE A 132 2.13 -13.41 15.19
CA ILE A 132 2.42 -13.15 16.60
C ILE A 132 3.07 -14.40 17.17
N VAL A 133 4.24 -14.24 17.77
CA VAL A 133 4.95 -15.30 18.50
C VAL A 133 5.13 -14.85 19.94
N VAL A 134 4.70 -15.66 20.89
CA VAL A 134 5.01 -15.52 22.31
C VAL A 134 5.66 -16.84 22.75
N PRO A 135 6.96 -16.84 23.09
CA PRO A 135 7.70 -18.07 23.40
C PRO A 135 6.97 -18.94 24.42
N LEU A 136 6.85 -20.24 24.12
CA LEU A 136 6.20 -21.25 24.97
C LEU A 136 4.69 -21.04 25.24
N VAL A 137 4.05 -20.05 24.61
CA VAL A 137 2.63 -19.74 24.79
C VAL A 137 1.85 -19.85 23.48
N MET A 138 2.29 -19.15 22.43
CA MET A 138 1.58 -19.14 21.15
C MET A 138 2.50 -18.83 19.97
N ASP A 139 2.18 -19.40 18.81
CA ASP A 139 2.66 -18.97 17.50
C ASP A 139 1.45 -18.97 16.58
N THR A 140 0.98 -17.78 16.22
CA THR A 140 -0.27 -17.62 15.47
C THR A 140 -0.01 -16.75 14.26
N THR A 141 -0.47 -17.24 13.10
CA THR A 141 -0.41 -16.53 11.83
C THR A 141 -1.81 -16.31 11.32
N PHE A 142 -2.15 -15.05 11.08
CA PHE A 142 -3.38 -14.62 10.44
C PHE A 142 -3.08 -14.20 9.00
N LYS A 143 -3.99 -14.53 8.09
CA LYS A 143 -3.94 -14.07 6.70
C LYS A 143 -5.03 -13.04 6.47
N GLY A 144 -4.64 -11.86 6.00
CA GLY A 144 -5.58 -10.90 5.46
C GLY A 144 -5.94 -11.29 4.03
N MET A 145 -7.22 -11.22 3.68
CA MET A 145 -7.65 -11.42 2.29
C MET A 145 -7.06 -10.33 1.39
N GLY A 146 -6.74 -10.71 0.15
CA GLY A 146 -6.36 -9.74 -0.87
C GLY A 146 -7.60 -9.08 -1.46
N SER A 147 -7.38 -7.99 -2.19
CA SER A 147 -8.42 -7.36 -2.99
C SER A 147 -7.84 -6.87 -4.30
N LYS A 148 -8.68 -6.82 -5.32
CA LYS A 148 -8.33 -6.23 -6.60
C LYS A 148 -9.42 -5.28 -7.01
N ILE A 149 -8.99 -4.10 -7.44
CA ILE A 149 -9.85 -3.03 -7.89
C ILE A 149 -9.33 -2.56 -9.23
N THR A 150 -10.18 -2.68 -10.26
CA THR A 150 -9.84 -2.21 -11.61
C THR A 150 -10.67 -0.97 -11.92
N LEU A 151 -10.02 0.03 -12.50
CA LEU A 151 -10.70 1.23 -12.95
C LEU A 151 -11.58 0.87 -14.15
N VAL A 152 -12.86 1.18 -14.05
CA VAL A 152 -13.86 0.80 -15.06
C VAL A 152 -14.29 2.02 -15.89
N ASP A 153 -13.97 3.25 -15.47
CA ASP A 153 -14.28 4.48 -16.22
C ASP A 153 -13.22 5.57 -16.03
N TYR A 154 -12.80 6.24 -17.11
CA TYR A 154 -11.86 7.38 -17.04
C TYR A 154 -12.32 8.57 -17.89
N LYS A 155 -12.17 9.78 -17.33
CA LYS A 155 -12.09 11.03 -18.09
C LYS A 155 -10.65 11.51 -18.06
N LEU A 156 -10.05 11.77 -19.23
CA LEU A 156 -8.80 12.50 -19.34
C LEU A 156 -8.97 13.83 -18.59
N ASN A 157 -8.17 14.08 -17.56
CA ASN A 157 -8.20 15.36 -16.86
C ASN A 157 -7.02 16.21 -17.39
N PRO A 158 -7.26 17.21 -18.26
CA PRO A 158 -6.20 17.91 -18.97
C PRO A 158 -5.39 18.89 -18.10
N SER A 159 -5.84 19.23 -16.88
CA SER A 159 -5.15 20.17 -16.01
C SER A 159 -4.40 19.46 -14.88
N GLN A 160 -3.08 19.65 -14.87
CA GLN A 160 -2.13 19.20 -13.85
C GLN A 160 -2.45 19.79 -12.47
N THR A 161 -3.28 19.08 -11.71
CA THR A 161 -3.36 19.01 -10.22
C THR A 161 -4.54 18.10 -9.94
N ALA A 162 -4.42 16.83 -10.33
CA ALA A 162 -5.56 15.92 -10.30
C ALA A 162 -5.87 15.48 -8.86
N LYS A 163 -6.91 16.07 -8.27
CA LYS A 163 -7.79 15.31 -7.36
C LYS A 163 -8.12 14.00 -8.09
N PHE A 164 -7.75 12.85 -7.51
CA PHE A 164 -8.19 11.55 -8.04
C PHE A 164 -9.71 11.46 -7.89
N ALA A 165 -10.44 11.93 -8.89
CA ALA A 165 -11.82 11.55 -9.11
C ALA A 165 -11.78 10.30 -10.01
N GLN A 166 -11.58 9.14 -9.40
CA GLN A 166 -11.72 7.87 -10.10
C GLN A 166 -12.79 7.05 -9.39
N THR A 167 -13.89 6.77 -10.10
CA THR A 167 -14.92 5.84 -9.66
C THR A 167 -14.44 4.43 -10.00
N PHE A 168 -14.03 3.68 -8.99
CA PHE A 168 -13.74 2.25 -9.10
C PHE A 168 -15.05 1.48 -8.96
N ASN A 169 -15.41 0.64 -9.94
CA ASN A 169 -16.72 -0.02 -9.99
C ASN A 169 -16.65 -1.56 -10.01
N ALA A 170 -15.47 -2.16 -9.83
CA ALA A 170 -15.30 -3.61 -9.74
C ALA A 170 -14.26 -3.96 -8.68
N GLU A 171 -14.73 -4.28 -7.48
CA GLU A 171 -13.94 -4.83 -6.38
C GLU A 171 -14.16 -6.34 -6.32
N GLU A 172 -13.07 -7.10 -6.33
CA GLU A 172 -13.07 -8.56 -6.22
C GLU A 172 -12.18 -8.96 -5.05
N GLN A 173 -12.67 -9.87 -4.19
CA GLN A 173 -11.86 -10.45 -3.12
C GLN A 173 -10.96 -11.54 -3.69
N ILE A 174 -9.69 -11.52 -3.29
CA ILE A 174 -8.73 -12.57 -3.64
C ILE A 174 -8.56 -13.47 -2.43
N ASN A 175 -9.07 -14.69 -2.54
CA ASN A 175 -8.88 -15.74 -1.55
C ASN A 175 -7.57 -16.50 -1.84
N SER A 176 -6.84 -16.82 -0.77
CA SER A 176 -5.60 -17.60 -0.81
C SER A 176 -5.84 -19.07 -1.11
#